data_AF-A0A928PCE8-F1
#
_entry.id   AF-A0A928PCE8-F1
#
_cell.length_a   1.000
_cell.length_b   1.000
_cell.length_c   1.000
_cell.angle_alpha   90.00
_cell.angle_beta   90.00
_cell.angle_gamma   90.00
#
_symmetry.space_group_name_H-M   'P 1'
#
loop_
_entity.id
_entity.type
_entity.pdbx_description
1 polymer ?
#
loop_
_entity_poly.entity_id
_entity_poly.type
_entity_poly.pdbx_seq_one_letter_code
_entity_poly.pdbx_strand_id
1 'polypeptide(L)'
;MKSYELLDAVGGIDARTIEAAERETNRRRGWIGWIAAACVGLAVMILIPILTKNKANQVSVGGIMREYKNVLVSGAEAAVEWPWEYKTLPERYSTISYAGREYALRPGMGGIGEDAGVFSEELGTGEGVGYDVYTDKEYRREIAVRKIDGISAERMIAVEMDGQFFPAMNNEYIPPATLGELLDESSLSRFLTLGSYTVYKNGQNTGTYSLSDTDFIWQTLEGCRNARFVEDEGGGRISRDRISFSVTSEVFGVYKRALYISADGYISTNSFDWAYTFFIGEDAASSILSHAERNGVKAQPEPYVYSLAGTLTEIGDGYILVDDSILCEDESDGIVFKVSATDLRVRRCIEFQKIDVGSVVVVSFTDPVIAGEDGCTIDSAISVARGYVSDGNVTVPE
;
A
#
# COMPACT_ATOMS: atom_id res chain seq x y z
N MET A 1 -11.27 -40.70 -5.69
CA MET A 1 -9.88 -41.06 -6.06
C MET A 1 -9.54 -40.25 -7.31
N LYS A 2 -9.00 -39.04 -7.15
CA LYS A 2 -8.56 -38.21 -8.28
C LYS A 2 -7.13 -38.63 -8.62
N SER A 3 -6.81 -38.86 -9.90
CA SER A 3 -5.49 -39.32 -10.32
C SER A 3 -4.48 -38.17 -10.27
N TYR A 4 -3.37 -38.38 -9.56
CA TYR A 4 -2.27 -37.43 -9.39
C TYR A 4 -1.16 -37.67 -10.43
N GLU A 5 -1.53 -37.95 -11.69
CA GLU A 5 -0.59 -38.36 -12.75
C GLU A 5 0.45 -37.27 -13.12
N LEU A 6 0.19 -36.00 -12.79
CA LEU A 6 1.14 -34.91 -12.98
C LEU A 6 2.19 -34.79 -11.86
N LEU A 7 1.94 -35.37 -10.68
CA LEU A 7 2.81 -35.26 -9.50
C LEU A 7 3.89 -36.36 -9.44
N ASP A 8 3.60 -37.55 -9.99
CA ASP A 8 4.61 -38.61 -10.14
C ASP A 8 5.75 -38.22 -11.08
N ALA A 9 5.53 -37.25 -11.98
CA ALA A 9 6.54 -36.74 -12.90
C ALA A 9 7.55 -35.77 -12.25
N VAL A 10 7.23 -35.20 -11.07
CA VAL A 10 8.06 -34.17 -10.41
C VAL A 10 8.80 -34.73 -9.18
N GLY A 11 8.48 -35.95 -8.73
CA GLY A 11 9.26 -36.72 -7.76
C GLY A 11 9.67 -35.95 -6.49
N GLY A 12 8.81 -35.93 -5.47
CA GLY A 12 9.24 -35.44 -4.16
C GLY A 12 8.16 -34.92 -3.20
N ILE A 13 6.88 -34.96 -3.53
CA ILE A 13 5.83 -34.45 -2.64
C ILE A 13 4.96 -35.62 -2.17
N ASP A 14 5.06 -35.94 -0.87
CA ASP A 14 4.22 -36.94 -0.22
C ASP A 14 2.73 -36.53 -0.30
N ALA A 15 1.87 -37.46 -0.72
CA ALA A 15 0.43 -37.24 -0.83
C ALA A 15 -0.19 -36.80 0.51
N ARG A 16 0.42 -37.16 1.65
CA ARG A 16 -0.01 -36.69 2.97
C ARG A 16 0.24 -35.20 3.20
N THR A 17 1.27 -34.62 2.59
CA THR A 17 1.55 -33.17 2.65
C THR A 17 0.49 -32.38 1.88
N ILE A 18 0.05 -32.91 0.75
CA ILE A 18 -1.04 -32.33 -0.06
C ILE A 18 -2.37 -32.45 0.69
N GLU A 19 -2.70 -33.60 1.26
CA GLU A 19 -3.92 -33.77 2.06
C GLU A 19 -3.92 -32.91 3.34
N ALA A 20 -2.76 -32.67 3.96
CA ALA A 20 -2.63 -31.77 5.11
C ALA A 20 -2.85 -30.30 4.72
N ALA A 21 -2.25 -29.85 3.62
CA ALA A 21 -2.46 -28.50 3.08
C ALA A 21 -3.90 -28.26 2.61
N GLU A 22 -4.54 -29.26 1.98
CA GLU A 22 -5.95 -29.22 1.60
C GLU A 22 -6.90 -29.24 2.81
N ARG A 23 -6.52 -29.92 3.91
CA ARG A 23 -7.30 -29.87 5.16
C ARG A 23 -7.17 -28.53 5.88
N GLU A 24 -6.01 -27.89 5.89
CA GLU A 24 -5.85 -26.56 6.49
C GLU A 24 -6.65 -25.49 5.73
N THR A 25 -6.58 -25.49 4.41
CA THR A 25 -7.35 -24.57 3.56
C THR A 25 -8.86 -24.79 3.65
N ASN A 26 -9.33 -26.05 3.73
CA ASN A 26 -10.75 -26.35 3.89
C ASN A 26 -11.28 -26.07 5.32
N ARG A 27 -10.46 -26.24 6.36
CA ARG A 27 -10.86 -25.91 7.74
C ARG A 27 -11.03 -24.40 7.93
N ARG A 28 -10.25 -23.58 7.21
CA ARG A 28 -10.43 -22.11 7.14
C ARG A 28 -11.65 -21.69 6.31
N ARG A 29 -12.01 -22.42 5.25
CA ARG A 29 -13.20 -22.12 4.43
C ARG A 29 -14.54 -22.48 5.09
N GLY A 30 -14.56 -23.40 6.04
CA GLY A 30 -15.80 -24.00 6.58
C GLY A 30 -16.67 -23.10 7.48
N TRP A 31 -16.17 -21.96 7.95
CA TRP A 31 -16.93 -21.03 8.82
C TRP A 31 -16.95 -19.57 8.34
N ILE A 32 -16.12 -19.19 7.37
CA ILE A 32 -16.05 -17.84 6.78
C ILE A 32 -17.05 -17.71 5.61
N GLY A 33 -18.22 -18.34 5.75
CA GLY A 33 -19.18 -18.45 4.66
C GLY A 33 -20.12 -17.25 4.50
N TRP A 34 -20.43 -16.51 5.58
CA TRP A 34 -21.60 -15.61 5.58
C TRP A 34 -21.51 -14.38 6.52
N ILE A 35 -20.33 -13.96 6.98
CA ILE A 35 -20.16 -12.69 7.70
C ILE A 35 -19.29 -11.76 6.86
N ALA A 36 -19.96 -10.88 6.13
CA ALA A 36 -19.48 -9.69 5.43
C ALA A 36 -17.99 -9.64 5.04
N ALA A 37 -17.73 -9.94 3.77
CA ALA A 37 -16.49 -9.70 3.04
C ALA A 37 -16.16 -8.19 2.85
N ALA A 38 -16.41 -7.32 3.84
CA ALA A 38 -16.18 -5.88 3.72
C ALA A 38 -15.24 -5.26 4.75
N CYS A 39 -15.03 -5.86 5.94
CA CYS A 39 -14.30 -5.17 7.03
C CYS A 39 -13.51 -6.08 7.97
N VAL A 40 -12.86 -7.13 7.46
CA VAL A 40 -11.74 -7.73 8.21
C VAL A 40 -10.56 -6.78 8.07
N GLY A 41 -9.98 -6.35 9.19
CA GLY A 41 -8.85 -5.42 9.25
C GLY A 41 -7.57 -6.06 8.72
N LEU A 42 -7.57 -6.42 7.44
CA LEU A 42 -6.44 -6.97 6.70
C LEU A 42 -5.37 -5.89 6.63
N ALA A 43 -4.41 -5.97 7.54
CA ALA A 43 -3.14 -5.28 7.39
C ALA A 43 -2.35 -6.05 6.32
N VAL A 44 -2.30 -5.49 5.11
CA VAL A 44 -1.53 -6.06 4.00
C VAL A 44 -0.06 -5.72 4.22
N MET A 45 0.81 -6.74 4.35
CA MET A 45 2.24 -6.53 4.17
C MET A 45 2.52 -6.46 2.66
N ILE A 46 2.65 -5.24 2.13
CA ILE A 46 3.06 -5.03 0.74
C ILE A 46 4.57 -5.27 0.68
N LEU A 47 4.96 -6.49 0.32
CA LEU A 47 6.34 -6.81 -0.06
C LEU A 47 6.43 -6.74 -1.58
N ILE A 48 6.96 -5.63 -2.09
CA ILE A 48 7.26 -5.52 -3.51
C ILE A 48 8.44 -6.45 -3.79
N PRO A 49 8.34 -7.39 -4.75
CA PRO A 49 9.47 -8.23 -5.13
C PRO A 49 10.61 -7.35 -5.63
N ILE A 50 11.78 -7.42 -4.97
CA ILE A 50 13.01 -6.84 -5.47
C ILE A 50 13.46 -7.75 -6.62
N LEU A 51 12.99 -7.46 -7.84
CA LEU A 51 13.41 -8.14 -9.06
C LEU A 51 14.81 -7.70 -9.46
N THR A 52 15.83 -8.25 -8.82
CA THR A 52 17.23 -8.11 -9.24
C THR A 52 17.61 -9.24 -10.18
N LYS A 53 17.06 -9.18 -11.40
CA LYS A 53 17.65 -9.84 -12.57
C LYS A 53 17.97 -8.81 -13.64
N ASN A 54 18.90 -7.91 -13.32
CA ASN A 54 19.62 -7.13 -14.32
C ASN A 54 21.12 -7.40 -14.19
N LYS A 55 21.87 -7.27 -15.30
CA LYS A 55 23.31 -7.57 -15.41
C LYS A 55 24.22 -6.76 -14.46
N ALA A 56 23.67 -5.78 -13.75
CA ALA A 56 24.36 -5.05 -12.70
C ALA A 56 23.79 -5.54 -11.37
N ASN A 57 24.64 -6.20 -10.57
CA ASN A 57 24.39 -6.69 -9.21
C ASN A 57 24.10 -5.57 -8.18
N GLN A 58 23.67 -4.39 -8.64
CA GLN A 58 23.48 -3.19 -7.85
C GLN A 58 22.01 -3.00 -7.47
N VAL A 59 21.77 -2.82 -6.16
CA VAL A 59 20.45 -2.60 -5.57
C VAL A 59 20.47 -1.30 -4.77
N SER A 60 19.41 -0.50 -4.85
CA SER A 60 19.27 0.67 -3.98
C SER A 60 18.46 0.30 -2.73
N VAL A 61 19.09 0.41 -1.56
CA VAL A 61 18.46 0.28 -0.25
C VAL A 61 18.26 1.69 0.30
N GLY A 62 17.06 2.26 0.10
CA GLY A 62 16.72 3.62 0.53
C GLY A 62 17.74 4.68 0.11
N GLY A 63 18.25 4.60 -1.13
CA GLY A 63 19.24 5.54 -1.66
C GLY A 63 20.69 5.12 -1.48
N ILE A 64 20.98 4.09 -0.68
CA ILE A 64 22.33 3.50 -0.56
C ILE A 64 22.47 2.42 -1.64
N MET A 65 23.42 2.59 -2.56
CA MET A 65 23.72 1.59 -3.57
C MET A 65 24.55 0.45 -2.96
N ARG A 66 24.08 -0.79 -3.13
CA ARG A 66 24.69 -2.01 -2.62
C ARG A 66 25.00 -2.96 -3.76
N GLU A 67 26.14 -3.63 -3.70
CA GLU A 67 26.52 -4.71 -4.62
C GLU A 67 26.29 -6.05 -3.93
N TYR A 68 25.26 -6.77 -4.36
CA TYR A 68 24.90 -8.07 -3.82
C TYR A 68 25.31 -9.19 -4.76
N LYS A 69 25.50 -10.39 -4.24
CA LYS A 69 25.56 -11.57 -5.11
C LYS A 69 24.22 -11.71 -5.85
N ASN A 70 24.17 -12.55 -6.88
CA ASN A 70 22.96 -12.74 -7.69
C ASN A 70 21.81 -13.40 -6.89
N VAL A 71 21.17 -12.61 -6.02
CA VAL A 71 20.10 -12.96 -5.08
C VAL A 71 18.80 -12.35 -5.57
N LEU A 72 17.74 -13.15 -5.62
CA LEU A 72 16.38 -12.66 -5.70
C LEU A 72 15.83 -12.48 -4.28
N VAL A 73 15.29 -11.29 -3.97
CA VAL A 73 14.46 -11.09 -2.78
C VAL A 73 13.01 -10.98 -3.23
N SER A 74 12.22 -12.01 -2.96
CA SER A 74 10.80 -12.03 -3.31
C SER A 74 9.93 -12.19 -2.06
N GLY A 75 8.73 -11.64 -2.12
CA GLY A 75 7.69 -11.85 -1.12
C GLY A 75 6.36 -12.00 -1.82
N ALA A 76 5.47 -12.76 -1.19
CA ALA A 76 4.06 -12.73 -1.54
C ALA A 76 3.32 -11.70 -0.67
N GLU A 77 2.14 -11.29 -1.12
CA GLU A 77 1.26 -10.46 -0.31
C GLU A 77 0.66 -11.34 0.80
N ALA A 78 1.11 -11.12 2.03
CA ALA A 78 0.56 -11.79 3.20
C ALA A 78 -0.45 -10.88 3.89
N ALA A 79 -1.60 -11.45 4.24
CA ALA A 79 -2.65 -10.75 4.97
C ALA A 79 -2.76 -11.35 6.36
N VAL A 80 -2.29 -10.60 7.36
CA VAL A 80 -2.27 -11.05 8.77
C VAL A 80 -3.41 -10.37 9.51
N GLU A 81 -4.32 -11.18 10.06
CA GLU A 81 -5.31 -10.70 11.02
C GLU A 81 -4.67 -10.66 12.40
N TRP A 82 -4.39 -9.46 12.91
CA TRP A 82 -3.72 -9.28 14.20
C TRP A 82 -4.68 -9.55 15.36
N PRO A 83 -4.23 -10.17 16.46
CA PRO A 83 -5.00 -10.19 17.71
C PRO A 83 -5.31 -8.78 18.21
N TRP A 84 -6.37 -8.64 19.01
CA TRP A 84 -6.88 -7.35 19.45
C TRP A 84 -5.81 -6.48 20.12
N GLU A 85 -4.95 -7.06 20.95
CA GLU A 85 -3.84 -6.40 21.63
C GLU A 85 -2.77 -5.85 20.68
N TYR A 86 -2.64 -6.43 19.48
CA TYR A 86 -1.68 -6.08 18.44
C TYR A 86 -2.25 -5.14 17.35
N LYS A 87 -3.53 -4.79 17.46
CA LYS A 87 -4.17 -3.79 16.61
C LYS A 87 -3.94 -2.38 17.16
N THR A 88 -3.60 -1.45 16.26
CA THR A 88 -3.73 0.00 16.50
C THR A 88 -5.19 0.37 16.74
N LEU A 89 -5.46 1.55 17.30
CA LEU A 89 -6.84 1.95 17.56
C LEU A 89 -7.71 2.04 16.29
N PRO A 90 -7.22 2.60 15.15
CA PRO A 90 -7.94 2.53 13.86
C PRO A 90 -8.20 1.11 13.36
N GLU A 91 -7.30 0.16 13.61
CA GLU A 91 -7.52 -1.25 13.22
C GLU A 91 -8.50 -1.97 14.16
N ARG A 92 -8.57 -1.56 15.43
CA ARG A 92 -9.54 -2.09 16.40
C ARG A 92 -10.96 -1.69 16.04
N TYR A 93 -11.17 -0.44 15.63
CA TYR A 93 -12.50 0.09 15.31
C TYR A 93 -12.56 0.57 13.86
N SER A 94 -12.24 -0.34 12.94
CA SER A 94 -12.07 -0.02 11.51
C SER A 94 -13.37 0.30 10.78
N THR A 95 -14.53 -0.04 11.36
CA THR A 95 -15.86 0.27 10.80
C THR A 95 -16.55 1.30 11.67
N ILE A 96 -17.11 2.33 11.06
CA ILE A 96 -17.78 3.43 11.74
C ILE A 96 -19.22 3.52 11.23
N SER A 97 -20.20 3.33 12.11
CA SER A 97 -21.60 3.59 11.81
C SER A 97 -21.94 5.03 12.18
N TYR A 98 -22.37 5.83 11.20
CA TYR A 98 -22.75 7.23 11.40
C TYR A 98 -23.85 7.66 10.44
N ALA A 99 -24.87 8.36 10.94
CA ALA A 99 -26.00 8.89 10.16
C ALA A 99 -26.65 7.87 9.18
N GLY A 100 -26.79 6.61 9.63
CA GLY A 100 -27.38 5.52 8.84
C GLY A 100 -26.47 4.95 7.74
N ARG A 101 -25.18 5.33 7.71
CA ARG A 101 -24.17 4.83 6.78
C ARG A 101 -23.06 4.12 7.53
N GLU A 102 -22.36 3.26 6.82
CA GLU A 102 -21.13 2.62 7.29
C GLU A 102 -19.93 3.24 6.57
N TYR A 103 -18.93 3.61 7.34
CA TYR A 103 -17.65 4.09 6.87
C TYR A 103 -16.56 3.10 7.30
N ALA A 104 -15.46 3.06 6.55
CA ALA A 104 -14.32 2.21 6.82
C ALA A 104 -13.04 3.03 6.87
N LEU A 105 -12.22 2.76 7.88
CA LEU A 105 -10.83 3.19 7.94
C LEU A 105 -10.01 2.29 7.01
N ARG A 106 -9.46 2.87 5.95
CA ARG A 106 -8.77 2.09 4.90
C ARG A 106 -7.28 1.93 5.22
N PRO A 107 -6.69 0.74 4.99
CA PRO A 107 -5.24 0.56 5.04
C PRO A 107 -4.51 1.54 4.11
N GLY A 108 -3.44 2.14 4.60
CA GLY A 108 -2.64 3.12 3.85
C GLY A 108 -3.26 4.53 3.80
N MET A 109 -4.23 4.83 4.67
CA MET A 109 -4.58 6.21 5.03
C MET A 109 -3.98 6.53 6.41
N GLY A 110 -3.40 7.71 6.54
CA GLY A 110 -2.79 8.22 7.76
C GLY A 110 -3.78 8.99 8.62
N GLY A 111 -3.42 9.27 9.87
CA GLY A 111 -4.18 10.21 10.68
C GLY A 111 -3.92 11.65 10.24
N ILE A 112 -4.95 12.47 10.31
CA ILE A 112 -4.97 13.88 9.95
C ILE A 112 -4.49 14.69 11.15
N GLY A 113 -3.44 15.50 10.96
CA GLY A 113 -2.97 16.43 11.98
C GLY A 113 -4.03 17.48 12.32
N GLU A 114 -4.15 17.84 13.60
CA GLU A 114 -5.12 18.86 14.04
C GLU A 114 -4.84 20.24 13.40
N ASP A 115 -3.57 20.51 13.13
CA ASP A 115 -3.04 21.72 12.47
C ASP A 115 -3.22 21.72 10.95
N ALA A 116 -3.70 20.62 10.35
CA ALA A 116 -3.94 20.55 8.90
C ALA A 116 -4.99 21.56 8.42
N GLY A 117 -5.82 22.12 9.32
CA GLY A 117 -6.80 23.16 8.98
C GLY A 117 -7.91 22.67 8.04
N VAL A 118 -8.15 21.36 8.01
CA VAL A 118 -9.12 20.72 7.11
C VAL A 118 -10.43 20.34 7.80
N PHE A 119 -10.63 20.71 9.07
CA PHE A 119 -11.90 20.46 9.76
C PHE A 119 -12.78 21.71 9.71
N SER A 120 -14.05 21.52 9.36
CA SER A 120 -15.01 22.64 9.19
C SER A 120 -16.14 22.64 10.22
N GLU A 121 -16.63 21.47 10.62
CA GLU A 121 -17.81 21.33 11.50
C GLU A 121 -17.74 20.06 12.34
N GLU A 122 -18.16 20.13 13.60
CA GLU A 122 -18.44 18.94 14.40
C GLU A 122 -19.79 18.36 13.99
N LEU A 123 -19.78 17.14 13.46
CA LEU A 123 -20.98 16.48 12.96
C LEU A 123 -21.72 15.73 14.07
N GLY A 124 -21.00 15.37 15.14
CA GLY A 124 -21.55 14.70 16.32
C GLY A 124 -20.80 13.41 16.59
N THR A 125 -21.56 12.34 16.84
CA THR A 125 -21.01 11.09 17.36
C THR A 125 -21.50 9.90 16.55
N GLY A 126 -20.58 9.02 16.16
CA GLY A 126 -20.83 7.72 15.55
C GLY A 126 -20.43 6.57 16.47
N GLU A 127 -20.60 5.35 15.99
CA GLU A 127 -20.18 4.12 16.69
C GLU A 127 -19.06 3.43 15.90
N GLY A 128 -17.90 3.27 16.52
CA GLY A 128 -16.82 2.42 16.02
C GLY A 128 -17.05 0.98 16.41
N VAL A 129 -16.98 0.08 15.44
CA VAL A 129 -17.20 -1.36 15.60
C VAL A 129 -15.94 -2.12 15.20
N GLY A 130 -15.61 -3.10 16.03
CA GLY A 130 -14.45 -3.97 15.88
C GLY A 130 -14.79 -5.41 16.22
N TYR A 131 -14.16 -6.35 15.54
CA TYR A 131 -14.28 -7.77 15.85
C TYR A 131 -12.91 -8.40 16.08
N ASP A 132 -12.80 -9.19 17.15
CA ASP A 132 -11.65 -10.01 17.49
C ASP A 132 -11.95 -11.47 17.14
N VAL A 133 -11.37 -11.92 16.02
CA VAL A 133 -11.54 -13.28 15.51
C VAL A 133 -10.95 -14.35 16.44
N TYR A 134 -10.00 -14.00 17.31
CA TYR A 134 -9.32 -14.96 18.18
C TYR A 134 -10.13 -15.25 19.44
N THR A 135 -10.94 -14.30 19.89
CA THR A 135 -11.80 -14.43 21.08
C THR A 135 -13.28 -14.52 20.74
N ASP A 136 -13.65 -14.41 19.45
CA ASP A 136 -15.03 -14.36 18.97
C ASP A 136 -15.84 -13.25 19.65
N LYS A 137 -15.22 -12.07 19.77
CA LYS A 137 -15.79 -10.94 20.50
C LYS A 137 -15.88 -9.69 19.66
N GLU A 138 -17.08 -9.11 19.67
CA GLU A 138 -17.33 -7.79 19.12
C GLU A 138 -17.11 -6.71 20.19
N TYR A 139 -16.50 -5.61 19.77
CA TYR A 139 -16.25 -4.42 20.57
C TYR A 139 -16.89 -3.21 19.88
N ARG A 140 -17.43 -2.32 20.69
CA ARG A 140 -18.06 -1.08 20.25
C ARG A 140 -17.52 0.08 21.07
N ARG A 141 -17.36 1.24 20.45
CA ARG A 141 -16.95 2.47 21.12
C ARG A 141 -17.64 3.66 20.47
N GLU A 142 -17.98 4.64 21.30
CA GLU A 142 -18.44 5.95 20.85
C GLU A 142 -17.27 6.75 20.24
N ILE A 143 -17.49 7.36 19.06
CA ILE A 143 -16.44 8.05 18.30
C ILE A 143 -16.95 9.41 17.83
N ALA A 144 -16.18 10.47 18.08
CA ALA A 144 -16.51 11.80 17.58
C ALA A 144 -16.28 11.88 16.06
N VAL A 145 -17.20 12.53 15.36
CA VAL A 145 -17.22 12.66 13.91
C VAL A 145 -17.18 14.13 13.52
N ARG A 146 -16.30 14.46 12.57
CA ARG A 146 -16.13 15.81 12.02
C ARG A 146 -16.20 15.81 10.50
N LYS A 147 -16.61 16.96 9.97
CA LYS A 147 -16.62 17.24 8.54
C LYS A 147 -15.22 17.64 8.08
N ILE A 148 -14.78 17.05 6.98
CA ILE A 148 -13.57 17.47 6.27
C ILE A 148 -13.95 18.57 5.27
N ASP A 149 -13.30 19.71 5.37
CA ASP A 149 -13.50 20.87 4.49
C ASP A 149 -13.22 20.51 3.03
N GLY A 150 -14.14 20.89 2.14
CA GLY A 150 -14.08 20.53 0.73
C GLY A 150 -14.40 19.08 0.39
N ILE A 151 -14.71 18.21 1.36
CA ILE A 151 -15.09 16.81 1.11
C ILE A 151 -16.53 16.57 1.57
N SER A 152 -17.32 15.91 0.72
CA SER A 152 -18.69 15.55 1.07
C SER A 152 -18.69 14.48 2.17
N ALA A 153 -19.53 14.64 3.19
CA ALA A 153 -19.72 13.62 4.24
C ALA A 153 -20.33 12.32 3.67
N GLU A 154 -20.93 12.36 2.47
CA GLU A 154 -21.34 11.17 1.72
C GLU A 154 -20.15 10.34 1.24
N ARG A 155 -18.94 10.94 1.17
CA ARG A 155 -17.71 10.29 0.72
C ARG A 155 -16.78 9.92 1.84
N MET A 156 -16.50 10.87 2.72
CA MET A 156 -15.49 10.71 3.75
C MET A 156 -15.85 11.60 4.92
N ILE A 157 -15.60 11.08 6.12
CA ILE A 157 -15.69 11.82 7.37
C ILE A 157 -14.36 11.70 8.11
N ALA A 158 -14.10 12.60 9.04
CA ALA A 158 -13.00 12.46 9.99
C ALA A 158 -13.52 11.90 11.30
N VAL A 159 -12.84 10.90 11.86
CA VAL A 159 -13.19 10.27 13.13
C VAL A 159 -12.08 10.42 14.14
N GLU A 160 -12.43 10.80 15.37
CA GLU A 160 -11.44 11.00 16.44
C GLU A 160 -11.12 9.69 17.16
N MET A 161 -9.83 9.42 17.32
CA MET A 161 -9.30 8.28 18.04
C MET A 161 -8.07 8.71 18.84
N ASP A 162 -8.21 8.73 20.17
CA ASP A 162 -7.16 9.10 21.14
C ASP A 162 -6.45 10.43 20.80
N GLY A 163 -7.24 11.47 20.46
CA GLY A 163 -6.73 12.81 20.17
C GLY A 163 -6.16 13.01 18.76
N GLN A 164 -6.27 12.00 17.89
CA GLN A 164 -5.92 12.11 16.48
C GLN A 164 -7.15 11.82 15.61
N PHE A 165 -7.28 12.53 14.49
CA PHE A 165 -8.36 12.28 13.53
C PHE A 165 -7.90 11.32 12.44
N PHE A 166 -8.80 10.48 11.95
CA PHE A 166 -8.54 9.58 10.83
C PHE A 166 -9.63 9.71 9.77
N PRO A 167 -9.30 9.66 8.48
CA PRO A 167 -10.28 9.68 7.41
C PRO A 167 -10.99 8.32 7.31
N ALA A 168 -12.29 8.30 7.50
CA ALA A 168 -13.13 7.13 7.28
C ALA A 168 -13.94 7.31 5.98
N MET A 169 -13.77 6.38 5.05
CA MET A 169 -14.39 6.39 3.73
C MET A 169 -15.76 5.73 3.77
N ASN A 170 -16.74 6.25 3.06
CA ASN A 170 -18.02 5.56 2.90
C ASN A 170 -17.77 4.17 2.30
N ASN A 171 -18.31 3.15 2.95
CA ASN A 171 -18.10 1.75 2.59
C ASN A 171 -18.98 1.31 1.40
N GLU A 172 -20.01 2.08 1.08
CA GLU A 172 -20.86 1.84 -0.08
C GLU A 172 -20.16 2.30 -1.36
N TYR A 173 -20.21 1.46 -2.40
CA TYR A 173 -19.68 1.79 -3.72
C TYR A 173 -20.68 2.70 -4.47
N ILE A 174 -20.48 4.01 -4.32
CA ILE A 174 -21.33 5.04 -4.94
C ILE A 174 -20.50 5.81 -5.96
N PRO A 175 -20.23 5.32 -7.19
CA PRO A 175 -19.38 6.06 -8.12
C PRO A 175 -19.94 7.47 -8.40
N PRO A 176 -19.10 8.53 -8.42
CA PRO A 176 -19.54 9.86 -8.88
C PRO A 176 -20.08 9.76 -10.30
N ALA A 177 -21.18 10.44 -10.62
CA ALA A 177 -21.76 10.36 -11.96
C ALA A 177 -20.88 11.04 -13.02
N THR A 178 -20.10 12.04 -12.59
CA THR A 178 -19.23 12.82 -13.45
C THR A 178 -17.85 13.05 -12.84
N LEU A 179 -16.86 13.38 -13.68
CA LEU A 179 -15.53 13.76 -13.21
C LEU A 179 -15.58 15.00 -12.31
N GLY A 180 -16.46 15.97 -12.62
CA GLY A 180 -16.66 17.16 -11.80
C GLY A 180 -17.12 16.83 -10.39
N GLU A 181 -18.04 15.88 -10.23
CA GLU A 181 -18.44 15.40 -8.90
C GLU A 181 -17.28 14.77 -8.16
N LEU A 182 -16.45 13.95 -8.82
CA LEU A 182 -15.26 13.39 -8.17
C LEU A 182 -14.28 14.49 -7.71
N LEU A 183 -14.02 15.47 -8.58
CA LEU A 183 -13.11 16.59 -8.29
C LEU A 183 -13.61 17.42 -7.10
N ASP A 184 -14.92 17.70 -7.04
CA ASP A 184 -15.53 18.51 -5.99
C ASP A 184 -15.67 17.73 -4.68
N GLU A 185 -16.26 16.53 -4.73
CA GLU A 185 -16.63 15.77 -3.53
C GLU A 185 -15.43 15.21 -2.78
N SER A 186 -14.29 15.04 -3.46
CA SER A 186 -13.03 14.59 -2.87
C SER A 186 -11.96 15.69 -2.81
N SER A 187 -12.26 16.89 -3.33
CA SER A 187 -11.32 18.01 -3.44
C SER A 187 -9.95 17.57 -3.98
N LEU A 188 -9.94 16.77 -5.05
CA LEU A 188 -8.73 16.07 -5.52
C LEU A 188 -7.56 17.03 -5.80
N SER A 189 -7.82 18.13 -6.50
CA SER A 189 -6.81 19.13 -6.85
C SER A 189 -6.25 19.90 -5.65
N ARG A 190 -6.98 19.94 -4.53
CA ARG A 190 -6.52 20.55 -3.28
C ARG A 190 -5.67 19.60 -2.44
N PHE A 191 -6.05 18.33 -2.40
CA PHE A 191 -5.46 17.37 -1.47
C PHE A 191 -4.48 16.39 -2.09
N LEU A 192 -4.40 16.31 -3.42
CA LEU A 192 -3.45 15.45 -4.11
C LEU A 192 -2.40 16.25 -4.87
N THR A 193 -1.15 15.84 -4.68
CA THR A 193 -0.02 16.28 -5.49
C THR A 193 0.29 15.20 -6.53
N LEU A 194 0.48 15.61 -7.79
CA LEU A 194 0.99 14.71 -8.82
C LEU A 194 2.53 14.67 -8.72
N GLY A 195 3.08 13.49 -8.47
CA GLY A 195 4.51 13.22 -8.45
C GLY A 195 5.07 12.85 -9.82
N SER A 196 6.11 12.01 -9.82
CA SER A 196 6.66 11.44 -11.05
C SER A 196 5.60 10.62 -11.80
N TYR A 197 5.75 10.53 -13.12
CA TYR A 197 4.90 9.71 -13.98
C TYR A 197 5.70 8.68 -14.77
N THR A 198 5.08 7.52 -14.96
CA THR A 198 5.62 6.44 -15.77
C THR A 198 4.84 6.32 -17.07
N VAL A 199 5.56 6.19 -18.19
CA VAL A 199 4.98 5.95 -19.51
C VAL A 199 4.87 4.44 -19.74
N TYR A 200 3.67 3.99 -20.10
CA TYR A 200 3.40 2.61 -20.49
C TYR A 200 3.01 2.53 -21.96
N LYS A 201 3.69 1.66 -22.71
CA LYS A 201 3.34 1.31 -24.10
C LYS A 201 3.25 -0.21 -24.23
N ASN A 202 2.15 -0.71 -24.80
CA ASN A 202 1.85 -2.15 -24.90
C ASN A 202 2.01 -2.88 -23.55
N GLY A 203 1.58 -2.24 -22.46
CA GLY A 203 1.68 -2.78 -21.09
C GLY A 203 3.09 -2.75 -20.48
N GLN A 204 4.11 -2.28 -21.19
CA GLN A 204 5.49 -2.19 -20.68
C GLN A 204 5.85 -0.78 -20.23
N ASN A 205 6.55 -0.68 -19.10
CA ASN A 205 7.16 0.57 -18.64
C ASN A 205 8.30 0.96 -19.58
N THR A 206 8.18 2.11 -20.24
CA THR A 206 9.20 2.62 -21.18
C THR A 206 10.05 3.75 -20.60
N GLY A 207 9.72 4.26 -19.41
CA GLY A 207 10.45 5.34 -18.76
C GLY A 207 9.67 6.04 -17.66
N THR A 208 10.41 6.65 -16.73
CA THR A 208 9.87 7.47 -15.63
C THR A 208 10.39 8.90 -15.76
N TYR A 209 9.53 9.87 -15.46
CA TYR A 209 9.75 11.29 -15.69
C TYR A 209 9.11 12.11 -14.57
N SER A 210 9.56 13.35 -14.38
CA SER A 210 8.98 14.32 -13.45
C SER A 210 8.49 15.56 -14.20
N LEU A 211 7.39 16.16 -13.74
CA LEU A 211 6.92 17.48 -14.17
C LEU A 211 7.06 18.46 -13.02
N SER A 212 7.64 19.63 -13.28
CA SER A 212 7.77 20.69 -12.28
C SER A 212 6.49 21.50 -12.09
N ASP A 213 5.63 21.51 -13.09
CA ASP A 213 4.33 22.20 -13.08
C ASP A 213 3.26 21.21 -13.55
N THR A 214 2.20 21.07 -12.74
CA THR A 214 1.09 20.16 -13.00
C THR A 214 -0.25 20.89 -13.14
N ASP A 215 -0.25 22.22 -13.08
CA ASP A 215 -1.46 23.05 -13.17
C ASP A 215 -2.18 22.83 -14.49
N PHE A 216 -1.43 22.66 -15.58
CA PHE A 216 -2.00 22.36 -16.90
C PHE A 216 -2.85 21.08 -16.89
N ILE A 217 -2.41 20.06 -16.16
CA ILE A 217 -3.12 18.77 -16.07
C ILE A 217 -4.43 19.00 -15.34
N TRP A 218 -4.39 19.62 -14.15
CA TRP A 218 -5.59 19.93 -13.37
C TRP A 218 -6.56 20.83 -14.13
N GLN A 219 -6.09 21.87 -14.80
CA GLN A 219 -6.92 22.75 -15.64
C GLN A 219 -7.57 22.01 -16.80
N THR A 220 -6.85 21.07 -17.44
CA THR A 220 -7.43 20.26 -18.51
C THR A 220 -8.53 19.35 -17.96
N LEU A 221 -8.31 18.71 -16.81
CA LEU A 221 -9.31 17.87 -16.15
C LEU A 221 -10.54 18.67 -15.69
N GLU A 222 -10.33 19.90 -15.21
CA GLU A 222 -11.39 20.86 -14.89
C GLU A 222 -12.21 21.26 -16.12
N GLY A 223 -11.61 21.26 -17.31
CA GLY A 223 -12.33 21.41 -18.58
C GLY A 223 -13.20 20.20 -18.94
N CYS A 224 -12.94 19.03 -18.35
CA CYS A 224 -13.61 17.77 -18.64
C CYS A 224 -14.65 17.35 -17.59
N ARG A 225 -15.13 18.27 -16.75
CA ARG A 225 -16.03 17.97 -15.61
C ARG A 225 -17.27 17.15 -15.97
N ASN A 226 -17.84 17.35 -17.17
CA ASN A 226 -19.03 16.62 -17.62
C ASN A 226 -18.74 15.17 -18.09
N ALA A 227 -17.47 14.74 -18.09
CA ALA A 227 -17.10 13.37 -18.42
C ALA A 227 -17.84 12.40 -17.49
N ARG A 228 -18.58 11.46 -18.09
CA ARG A 228 -19.39 10.51 -17.33
C ARG A 228 -18.53 9.39 -16.80
N PHE A 229 -18.92 8.89 -15.63
CA PHE A 229 -18.37 7.65 -15.10
C PHE A 229 -18.60 6.51 -16.09
N VAL A 230 -17.55 5.69 -16.23
CA VAL A 230 -17.55 4.50 -17.06
C VAL A 230 -17.30 3.32 -16.15
N GLU A 231 -18.29 2.43 -16.09
CA GLU A 231 -18.13 1.15 -15.42
C GLU A 231 -17.10 0.32 -16.22
N ASP A 232 -15.98 0.03 -15.59
CA ASP A 232 -14.86 -0.71 -16.17
C ASP A 232 -14.68 -1.98 -15.33
N GLU A 233 -14.87 -3.16 -15.93
CA GLU A 233 -14.78 -4.48 -15.28
C GLU A 233 -13.33 -4.88 -14.92
N GLY A 234 -12.50 -3.91 -14.52
CA GLY A 234 -11.21 -4.13 -13.86
C GLY A 234 -10.02 -4.49 -14.77
N GLY A 235 -10.24 -4.76 -16.06
CA GLY A 235 -9.18 -5.26 -16.96
C GLY A 235 -8.59 -4.24 -17.93
N GLY A 236 -9.35 -3.23 -18.37
CA GLY A 236 -8.95 -2.38 -19.51
C GLY A 236 -7.88 -1.33 -19.19
N ARG A 237 -7.77 -0.90 -17.92
CA ARG A 237 -6.94 0.26 -17.52
C ARG A 237 -5.45 -0.01 -17.68
N ILE A 238 -5.00 -1.22 -17.38
CA ILE A 238 -3.59 -1.60 -17.31
C ILE A 238 -3.05 -2.01 -18.70
N SER A 239 -3.92 -2.44 -19.62
CA SER A 239 -3.53 -2.81 -20.99
C SER A 239 -3.38 -1.61 -21.93
N ARG A 240 -3.93 -0.44 -21.58
CA ARG A 240 -3.88 0.78 -22.40
C ARG A 240 -2.49 1.43 -22.38
N ASP A 241 -2.10 1.97 -23.52
CA ASP A 241 -1.03 2.96 -23.61
C ASP A 241 -1.43 4.18 -22.78
N ARG A 242 -0.58 4.58 -21.83
CA ARG A 242 -0.94 5.57 -20.83
C ARG A 242 0.28 6.22 -20.18
N ILE A 243 0.03 7.32 -19.49
CA ILE A 243 0.88 7.76 -18.40
C ILE A 243 0.21 7.44 -17.06
N SER A 244 1.03 7.12 -16.07
CA SER A 244 0.61 6.86 -14.70
C SER A 244 1.33 7.82 -13.77
N PHE A 245 0.64 8.83 -13.25
CA PHE A 245 1.16 9.69 -12.20
C PHE A 245 1.13 8.95 -10.87
N SER A 246 2.22 9.06 -10.10
CA SER A 246 2.16 8.86 -8.66
C SER A 246 1.38 10.01 -8.03
N VAL A 247 0.48 9.71 -7.11
CA VAL A 247 -0.30 10.72 -6.39
C VAL A 247 -0.21 10.51 -4.89
N THR A 248 0.00 11.61 -4.17
CA THR A 248 0.18 11.63 -2.73
C THR A 248 -0.71 12.71 -2.10
N SER A 249 -1.32 12.38 -0.97
CA SER A 249 -1.96 13.32 -0.05
C SER A 249 -1.27 13.23 1.30
N GLU A 250 -0.51 14.26 1.67
CA GLU A 250 0.08 14.35 3.01
C GLU A 250 -1.01 14.42 4.08
N VAL A 251 -2.10 15.14 3.80
CA VAL A 251 -3.22 15.33 4.73
C VAL A 251 -3.88 14.00 5.11
N PHE A 252 -4.11 13.12 4.14
CA PHE A 252 -4.81 11.86 4.36
C PHE A 252 -3.87 10.65 4.44
N GLY A 253 -2.56 10.88 4.44
CA GLY A 253 -1.52 9.84 4.36
C GLY A 253 -1.66 8.92 3.15
N VAL A 254 -2.29 9.39 2.07
CA VAL A 254 -2.33 8.65 0.80
C VAL A 254 -0.95 8.77 0.19
N TYR A 255 -0.23 7.66 0.06
CA TYR A 255 1.14 7.70 -0.45
C TYR A 255 1.25 6.96 -1.78
N LYS A 256 1.80 7.62 -2.80
CA LYS A 256 2.18 7.06 -4.11
C LYS A 256 1.13 6.14 -4.76
N ARG A 257 -0.16 6.51 -4.65
CA ARG A 257 -1.24 5.85 -5.43
C ARG A 257 -1.19 6.30 -6.88
N ALA A 258 -2.15 5.86 -7.70
CA ALA A 258 -2.08 6.09 -9.13
C ALA A 258 -3.23 6.96 -9.68
N LEU A 259 -2.86 7.85 -10.60
CA LEU A 259 -3.76 8.51 -11.54
C LEU A 259 -3.28 8.21 -12.96
N TYR A 260 -4.12 7.56 -13.73
CA TYR A 260 -3.85 7.11 -15.09
C TYR A 260 -4.52 8.04 -16.09
N ILE A 261 -3.80 8.41 -17.15
CA ILE A 261 -4.34 9.05 -18.35
C ILE A 261 -3.96 8.20 -19.55
N SER A 262 -4.95 7.60 -20.21
CA SER A 262 -4.73 6.73 -21.36
C SER A 262 -4.83 7.47 -22.69
N ALA A 263 -4.10 6.99 -23.69
CA ALA A 263 -4.07 7.56 -25.03
C ALA A 263 -5.44 7.52 -25.73
N ASP A 264 -6.27 6.53 -25.39
CA ASP A 264 -7.65 6.37 -25.89
C ASP A 264 -8.69 7.21 -25.11
N GLY A 265 -8.26 8.19 -24.30
CA GLY A 265 -9.16 9.23 -23.80
C GLY A 265 -9.75 9.01 -22.40
N TYR A 266 -9.18 8.13 -21.57
CA TYR A 266 -9.69 7.86 -20.23
C TYR A 266 -8.77 8.41 -19.14
N ILE A 267 -9.39 8.91 -18.07
CA ILE A 267 -8.76 9.07 -16.76
C ILE A 267 -9.22 7.96 -15.83
N SER A 268 -8.32 7.44 -15.00
CA SER A 268 -8.67 6.52 -13.93
C SER A 268 -7.88 6.79 -12.66
N THR A 269 -8.47 6.64 -11.48
CA THR A 269 -7.77 6.83 -10.21
C THR A 269 -8.30 5.93 -9.12
N ASN A 270 -7.40 5.51 -8.22
CA ASN A 270 -7.71 4.77 -6.99
C ASN A 270 -7.14 5.47 -5.73
N SER A 271 -6.99 6.80 -5.78
CA SER A 271 -6.35 7.60 -4.72
C SER A 271 -6.97 7.39 -3.33
N PHE A 272 -8.28 7.16 -3.28
CA PHE A 272 -9.03 6.94 -2.06
C PHE A 272 -9.76 5.57 -2.10
N ASP A 273 -9.02 4.53 -2.46
CA ASP A 273 -9.43 3.11 -2.48
C ASP A 273 -10.24 2.67 -3.71
N TRP A 274 -11.43 3.25 -3.92
CA TRP A 274 -12.25 2.88 -5.07
C TRP A 274 -11.64 3.37 -6.38
N ALA A 275 -11.68 2.50 -7.39
CA ALA A 275 -11.11 2.77 -8.69
C ALA A 275 -12.19 3.36 -9.63
N TYR A 276 -12.17 4.67 -9.85
CA TYR A 276 -13.12 5.34 -10.77
C TYR A 276 -12.49 5.61 -12.15
N THR A 277 -13.30 5.53 -13.21
CA THR A 277 -12.90 5.83 -14.60
C THR A 277 -13.88 6.77 -15.26
N PHE A 278 -13.36 7.71 -16.05
CA PHE A 278 -14.15 8.66 -16.82
C PHE A 278 -13.56 8.81 -18.23
N PHE A 279 -14.42 8.93 -19.23
CA PHE A 279 -13.99 9.25 -20.59
C PHE A 279 -13.91 10.77 -20.77
N ILE A 280 -12.69 11.30 -20.78
CA ILE A 280 -12.40 12.73 -20.93
C ILE A 280 -12.26 13.15 -22.40
N GLY A 281 -12.25 12.19 -23.31
CA GLY A 281 -12.06 12.39 -24.74
C GLY A 281 -10.59 12.33 -25.17
N GLU A 282 -10.36 11.86 -26.40
CA GLU A 282 -9.03 11.70 -26.97
C GLU A 282 -8.27 13.03 -27.06
N ASP A 283 -8.96 14.14 -27.34
CA ASP A 283 -8.33 15.47 -27.44
C ASP A 283 -7.73 15.92 -26.09
N ALA A 284 -8.50 15.80 -25.01
CA ALA A 284 -8.04 16.19 -23.67
C ALA A 284 -6.89 15.30 -23.19
N ALA A 285 -7.02 13.99 -23.37
CA ALA A 285 -5.96 13.05 -23.03
C ALA A 285 -4.69 13.28 -23.86
N SER A 286 -4.83 13.46 -25.17
CA SER A 286 -3.70 13.76 -26.07
C SER A 286 -3.02 15.07 -25.70
N SER A 287 -3.77 16.07 -25.27
CA SER A 287 -3.24 17.35 -24.78
C SER A 287 -2.37 17.16 -23.53
N ILE A 288 -2.87 16.41 -22.54
CA ILE A 288 -2.12 16.06 -21.31
C ILE A 288 -0.87 15.25 -21.65
N LEU A 289 -0.99 14.19 -22.46
CA LEU A 289 0.13 13.34 -22.86
C LEU A 289 1.22 14.15 -23.58
N SER A 290 0.81 15.01 -24.52
CA SER A 290 1.72 15.88 -25.27
C SER A 290 2.40 16.93 -24.38
N HIS A 291 1.69 17.45 -23.37
CA HIS A 291 2.27 18.36 -22.39
C HIS A 291 3.30 17.64 -21.52
N ALA A 292 2.98 16.43 -21.05
CA ALA A 292 3.89 15.62 -20.27
C ALA A 292 5.16 15.27 -21.08
N GLU A 293 5.02 14.84 -22.34
CA GLU A 293 6.16 14.52 -23.20
C GLU A 293 7.08 15.73 -23.46
N ARG A 294 6.51 16.93 -23.67
CA ARG A 294 7.29 18.14 -23.98
C ARG A 294 8.00 18.74 -22.77
N ASN A 295 7.43 18.62 -21.58
CA ASN A 295 7.92 19.28 -20.38
C ASN A 295 8.52 18.32 -19.34
N GLY A 296 8.35 17.01 -19.54
CA GLY A 296 8.85 15.99 -18.64
C GLY A 296 10.37 15.88 -18.68
N VAL A 297 10.98 15.82 -17.50
CA VAL A 297 12.41 15.55 -17.34
C VAL A 297 12.57 14.09 -16.91
N LYS A 298 13.51 13.37 -17.53
CA LYS A 298 13.77 11.97 -17.17
C LYS A 298 14.14 11.88 -15.69
N ALA A 299 13.45 11.02 -14.95
CA ALA A 299 13.64 10.80 -13.53
C ALA A 299 14.04 9.35 -13.26
N GLN A 300 14.66 9.12 -12.11
CA GLN A 300 14.84 7.75 -11.61
C GLN A 300 13.49 7.22 -11.16
N PRO A 301 13.19 5.92 -11.38
CA PRO A 301 12.03 5.29 -10.79
C PRO A 301 12.12 5.41 -9.26
N GLU A 302 11.11 5.99 -8.64
CA GLU A 302 11.01 6.01 -7.20
C GLU A 302 10.15 4.82 -6.74
N PRO A 303 10.68 3.91 -5.90
CA PRO A 303 9.89 2.78 -5.45
C PRO A 303 8.74 3.26 -4.56
N TYR A 304 7.63 2.50 -4.58
CA TYR A 304 6.49 2.75 -3.69
C TYR A 304 6.88 2.55 -2.22
N VAL A 305 7.69 1.53 -1.93
CA VAL A 305 8.37 1.30 -0.65
C VAL A 305 9.79 0.83 -0.92
N TYR A 306 10.73 1.25 -0.08
CA TYR A 306 12.07 0.65 -0.03
C TYR A 306 12.02 -0.66 0.74
N SER A 307 13.02 -1.50 0.49
CA SER A 307 13.18 -2.75 1.20
C SER A 307 14.64 -3.04 1.55
N LEU A 308 14.81 -3.68 2.69
CA LEU A 308 16.09 -4.17 3.21
C LEU A 308 15.90 -5.63 3.59
N ALA A 309 16.76 -6.51 3.11
CA ALA A 309 16.81 -7.90 3.56
C ALA A 309 18.14 -8.15 4.27
N GLY A 310 18.12 -8.99 5.30
CA GLY A 310 19.32 -9.28 6.08
C GLY A 310 19.03 -10.19 7.27
N THR A 311 20.06 -10.44 8.06
CA THR A 311 19.97 -11.20 9.31
C THR A 311 19.67 -10.24 10.45
N LEU A 312 18.64 -10.54 11.24
CA LEU A 312 18.33 -9.83 12.48
C LEU A 312 19.42 -10.15 13.52
N THR A 313 20.25 -9.19 13.91
CA THR A 313 21.37 -9.40 14.83
C THR A 313 21.09 -8.94 16.26
N GLU A 314 20.15 -8.02 16.43
CA GLU A 314 19.76 -7.50 17.75
C GLU A 314 18.30 -7.03 17.76
N ILE A 315 17.62 -7.24 18.90
CA ILE A 315 16.34 -6.62 19.23
C ILE A 315 16.58 -5.79 20.49
N GLY A 316 16.60 -4.46 20.33
CA GLY A 316 16.81 -3.50 21.40
C GLY A 316 15.50 -2.87 21.88
N ASP A 317 15.62 -1.90 22.80
CA ASP A 317 14.48 -1.10 23.24
C ASP A 317 14.10 -0.08 22.16
N GLY A 318 13.04 -0.38 21.42
CA GLY A 318 12.52 0.46 20.34
C GLY A 318 13.26 0.38 19.01
N TYR A 319 14.18 -0.58 18.82
CA TYR A 319 14.86 -0.79 17.52
C TYR A 319 15.24 -2.25 17.28
N ILE A 320 15.56 -2.58 16.03
CA ILE A 320 16.25 -3.81 15.64
C ILE A 320 17.50 -3.49 14.82
N LEU A 321 18.48 -4.38 14.83
CA LEU A 321 19.65 -4.32 13.93
C LEU A 321 19.54 -5.40 12.86
N VAL A 322 19.67 -5.00 11.60
CA VAL A 322 19.58 -5.90 10.44
C VAL A 322 20.88 -5.82 9.65
N ASP A 323 21.59 -6.93 9.54
CA ASP A 323 22.86 -7.07 8.84
C ASP A 323 22.66 -7.68 7.45
N ASP A 324 23.03 -6.95 6.40
CA ASP A 324 22.87 -7.38 5.02
C ASP A 324 24.02 -8.25 4.47
N SER A 325 25.06 -8.58 5.26
CA SER A 325 26.21 -9.40 4.84
C SER A 325 25.83 -10.69 4.11
N ILE A 326 24.70 -11.31 4.49
CA ILE A 326 24.20 -12.55 3.86
C ILE A 326 23.91 -12.38 2.36
N LEU A 327 23.70 -11.15 1.88
CA LEU A 327 23.44 -10.81 0.48
C LEU A 327 24.70 -10.46 -0.31
N CYS A 328 25.82 -10.16 0.35
CA CYS A 328 27.06 -9.76 -0.29
C CYS A 328 27.85 -10.94 -0.89
N GLU A 329 28.75 -10.66 -1.83
CA GLU A 329 29.75 -11.64 -2.30
C GLU A 329 30.83 -11.88 -1.24
N ASP A 330 31.33 -10.80 -0.61
CA ASP A 330 32.19 -10.83 0.59
C ASP A 330 31.38 -10.34 1.80
N GLU A 331 31.29 -11.14 2.85
CA GLU A 331 30.52 -10.80 4.05
C GLU A 331 31.03 -9.54 4.76
N SER A 332 32.31 -9.18 4.57
CA SER A 332 32.91 -7.97 5.15
C SER A 332 32.43 -6.66 4.51
N ASP A 333 31.78 -6.74 3.35
CA ASP A 333 31.14 -5.58 2.69
C ASP A 333 29.77 -5.25 3.29
N GLY A 334 29.26 -6.08 4.20
CA GLY A 334 27.97 -5.92 4.85
C GLY A 334 27.83 -4.63 5.65
N ILE A 335 26.59 -4.14 5.72
CA ILE A 335 26.19 -2.98 6.51
C ILE A 335 25.13 -3.43 7.50
N VAL A 336 25.32 -3.02 8.77
CA VAL A 336 24.31 -3.16 9.80
C VAL A 336 23.44 -1.90 9.80
N PHE A 337 22.14 -2.09 9.57
CA PHE A 337 21.13 -1.05 9.59
C PHE A 337 20.41 -1.06 10.93
N LYS A 338 20.30 0.11 11.56
CA LYS A 338 19.46 0.32 12.73
C LYS A 338 18.06 0.71 12.27
N VAL A 339 17.09 -0.15 12.55
CA VAL A 339 15.69 0.03 12.13
C VAL A 339 14.85 0.35 13.36
N SER A 340 14.10 1.45 13.32
CA SER A 340 13.15 1.81 14.37
C SER A 340 12.05 0.74 14.49
N ALA A 341 11.77 0.33 15.71
CA ALA A 341 10.71 -0.62 16.08
C ALA A 341 9.75 -0.02 17.13
N THR A 342 9.70 1.31 17.23
CA THR A 342 8.78 2.03 18.13
C THR A 342 7.34 2.00 17.64
N ASP A 343 7.14 1.89 16.31
CA ASP A 343 5.82 1.73 15.71
C ASP A 343 5.25 0.34 16.03
N LEU A 344 4.02 0.30 16.56
CA LEU A 344 3.31 -0.94 16.87
C LEU A 344 3.24 -1.87 15.66
N ARG A 345 3.14 -1.32 14.44
CA ARG A 345 3.02 -2.07 13.18
C ARG A 345 4.29 -2.85 12.86
N VAL A 346 5.45 -2.35 13.27
CA VAL A 346 6.74 -3.06 13.17
C VAL A 346 6.87 -4.04 14.33
N ARG A 347 6.63 -3.58 15.55
CA ARG A 347 6.81 -4.39 16.76
C ARG A 347 5.94 -5.64 16.76
N ARG A 348 4.67 -5.54 16.35
CA ARG A 348 3.74 -6.68 16.27
C ARG A 348 4.23 -7.76 15.30
N CYS A 349 4.90 -7.39 14.21
CA CYS A 349 5.47 -8.37 13.31
C CYS A 349 6.53 -9.21 14.00
N ILE A 350 7.40 -8.58 14.79
CA ILE A 350 8.48 -9.27 15.51
C ILE A 350 7.88 -10.18 16.59
N GLU A 351 7.02 -9.63 17.45
CA GLU A 351 6.49 -10.34 18.62
C GLU A 351 5.52 -11.47 18.23
N PHE A 352 4.55 -11.19 17.35
CA PHE A 352 3.51 -12.16 17.02
C PHE A 352 3.98 -13.21 16.01
N GLN A 353 4.80 -12.83 15.02
CA GLN A 353 5.36 -13.80 14.07
C GLN A 353 6.58 -14.55 14.63
N LYS A 354 6.99 -14.26 15.88
CA LYS A 354 8.12 -14.90 16.57
C LYS A 354 9.40 -14.80 15.74
N ILE A 355 9.76 -13.58 15.40
CA ILE A 355 11.02 -13.26 14.71
C ILE A 355 12.08 -13.06 15.80
N ASP A 356 13.06 -13.96 15.82
CA ASP A 356 14.14 -13.97 16.81
C ASP A 356 15.47 -13.56 16.18
N VAL A 357 16.43 -13.12 17.00
CA VAL A 357 17.83 -12.91 16.59
C VAL A 357 18.36 -14.15 15.85
N GLY A 358 19.01 -13.92 14.72
CA GLY A 358 19.44 -14.94 13.75
C GLY A 358 18.43 -15.24 12.64
N SER A 359 17.21 -14.71 12.72
CA SER A 359 16.24 -14.82 11.62
C SER A 359 16.66 -13.96 10.44
N VAL A 360 16.46 -14.46 9.22
CA VAL A 360 16.47 -13.61 8.04
C VAL A 360 15.16 -12.84 7.98
N VAL A 361 15.24 -11.54 7.73
CA VAL A 361 14.10 -10.64 7.69
C VAL A 361 14.10 -9.81 6.43
N VAL A 362 12.91 -9.37 6.01
CA VAL A 362 12.71 -8.33 5.01
C VAL A 362 11.94 -7.19 5.67
N VAL A 363 12.53 -6.00 5.65
CA VAL A 363 11.98 -4.76 6.20
C VAL A 363 11.46 -3.92 5.03
N SER A 364 10.23 -3.42 5.13
CA SER A 364 9.69 -2.41 4.20
C SER A 364 9.62 -1.05 4.89
N PHE A 365 10.01 0.01 4.19
CA PHE A 365 10.09 1.37 4.74
C PHE A 365 9.88 2.44 3.66
N THR A 366 9.48 3.65 4.04
CA THR A 366 9.01 4.68 3.07
C THR A 366 10.02 5.76 2.75
N ASP A 367 10.91 6.09 3.68
CA ASP A 367 11.88 7.19 3.52
C ASP A 367 13.28 6.68 3.20
N PRO A 368 14.15 7.49 2.55
CA PRO A 368 15.55 7.13 2.35
C PRO A 368 16.27 6.82 3.67
N VAL A 369 17.31 5.98 3.59
CA VAL A 369 18.17 5.66 4.73
C VAL A 369 18.93 6.92 5.16
N ILE A 370 18.98 7.17 6.46
CA ILE A 370 19.79 8.21 7.06
C ILE A 370 21.18 7.64 7.32
N ALA A 371 22.13 7.97 6.45
CA ALA A 371 23.54 7.60 6.61
C ALA A 371 24.29 8.69 7.40
N GLY A 372 24.94 8.30 8.49
CA GLY A 372 25.75 9.18 9.34
C GLY A 372 27.05 8.51 9.80
N GLU A 373 27.82 9.24 10.62
CA GLU A 373 29.08 8.72 11.20
C GLU A 373 28.86 7.45 12.05
N ASP A 374 27.68 7.33 12.67
CA ASP A 374 27.28 6.22 13.54
C ASP A 374 26.63 5.04 12.79
N GLY A 375 26.57 5.10 11.45
CA GLY A 375 26.02 4.03 10.59
C GLY A 375 24.75 4.41 9.84
N CYS A 376 23.96 3.40 9.46
CA CYS A 376 22.77 3.54 8.62
C CYS A 376 21.49 3.36 9.46
N THR A 377 20.59 4.35 9.44
CA THR A 377 19.36 4.35 10.22
C THR A 377 18.11 4.39 9.34
N ILE A 378 17.08 3.63 9.73
CA ILE A 378 15.76 3.58 9.08
C ILE A 378 14.70 3.86 10.13
N ASP A 379 14.14 5.07 10.12
CA ASP A 379 13.11 5.50 11.07
C ASP A 379 11.68 5.25 10.57
N SER A 380 11.52 5.01 9.27
CA SER A 380 10.24 4.93 8.56
C SER A 380 9.81 3.50 8.23
N ALA A 381 10.24 2.54 9.04
CA ALA A 381 9.83 1.14 8.87
C ALA A 381 8.33 0.98 9.10
N ILE A 382 7.67 0.27 8.18
CA ILE A 382 6.22 0.03 8.22
C ILE A 382 5.87 -1.45 8.40
N SER A 383 6.80 -2.35 8.07
CA SER A 383 6.63 -3.79 8.30
C SER A 383 7.97 -4.52 8.35
N VAL A 384 7.98 -5.63 9.08
CA VAL A 384 9.07 -6.61 9.08
C VAL A 384 8.43 -7.97 8.82
N ALA A 385 9.04 -8.77 7.94
CA ALA A 385 8.58 -10.12 7.66
C ALA A 385 9.73 -11.11 7.78
N ARG A 386 9.42 -12.34 8.20
CA ARG A 386 10.40 -13.42 8.25
C ARG A 386 10.71 -13.91 6.83
N GLY A 387 11.97 -13.79 6.44
CA GLY A 387 12.50 -14.35 5.22
C GLY A 387 13.08 -15.74 5.43
N TYR A 388 13.14 -16.52 4.36
CA TYR A 388 13.78 -17.83 4.30
C TYR A 388 14.76 -17.86 3.14
N VAL A 389 15.94 -18.44 3.39
CA VAL A 389 16.97 -18.59 2.36
C VAL A 389 16.79 -19.93 1.66
N SER A 390 16.59 -19.91 0.34
CA SER A 390 16.51 -21.10 -0.50
C SER A 390 17.22 -20.84 -1.83
N ASP A 391 18.13 -21.74 -2.22
CA ASP A 391 18.92 -21.64 -3.45
C ASP A 391 19.64 -20.28 -3.61
N GLY A 392 20.09 -19.71 -2.49
CA GLY A 392 20.74 -18.39 -2.45
C GLY A 392 19.80 -17.19 -2.59
N ASN A 393 18.49 -17.41 -2.67
CA ASN A 393 17.46 -16.37 -2.71
C ASN A 393 16.84 -16.15 -1.33
N VAL A 394 16.25 -14.98 -1.09
CA VAL A 394 15.45 -14.68 0.11
C VAL A 394 13.99 -14.63 -0.29
N THR A 395 13.16 -15.46 0.34
CA THR A 395 11.72 -15.52 0.07
C THR A 395 10.91 -15.26 1.34
N VAL A 396 9.89 -14.41 1.26
CA VAL A 396 8.86 -14.27 2.29
C VAL A 396 7.61 -15.06 1.86
N PRO A 397 7.18 -16.09 2.61
CA PRO A 397 5.99 -16.88 2.30
C PRO A 397 4.69 -16.09 2.55
N GLU A 398 3.60 -16.57 1.96
CA GLU A 398 2.22 -16.09 2.20
C GLU A 398 1.73 -16.32 3.64
#